data_AF-A0A2S4VA34-F1
#
_entry.id   AF-A0A2S4VA34-F1
#
_cell.length_a   1.000
_cell.length_b   1.000
_cell.length_c   1.000
_cell.angle_alpha   90.00
_cell.angle_beta   90.00
_cell.angle_gamma   90.00
#
_symmetry.space_group_name_H-M   'P 1'
#
loop_
_entity.id
_entity.type
_entity.pdbx_description
1 polymer ?
#
loop_
_entity_poly.entity_id
_entity_poly.type
_entity_poly.pdbx_seq_one_letter_code
_entity_poly.pdbx_strand_id
1 'polypeptide(L)'
;MQLFNMLQFMMVLLLQQEATFAKRFGCQGHVKDKPISVCVAMLTPDPVEGPIVNVMTSPWDNHAGAYDCSRAPTGHKRPSCCPEANKFMLGSMSAKEWKRSCKNIDGTDIKY
;
A
#
# COMPACT_ATOMS: atom_id res chain seq x y z
N MET A 1 -31.23 -26.41 -8.98
CA MET A 1 -30.15 -26.52 -7.96
C MET A 1 -28.73 -26.29 -8.50
N GLN A 2 -28.49 -26.30 -9.83
CA GLN A 2 -27.16 -26.01 -10.41
C GLN A 2 -26.75 -24.52 -10.36
N LEU A 3 -27.70 -23.59 -10.51
CA LEU A 3 -27.44 -22.14 -10.50
C LEU A 3 -26.89 -21.62 -9.16
N PHE A 4 -27.41 -22.12 -8.03
CA PHE A 4 -26.91 -21.74 -6.70
C PHE A 4 -25.46 -22.17 -6.47
N ASN A 5 -25.07 -23.35 -6.95
CA ASN A 5 -23.71 -23.85 -6.82
C ASN A 5 -22.72 -23.01 -7.66
N MET A 6 -23.06 -22.64 -8.90
CA MET A 6 -22.23 -21.75 -9.71
C MET A 6 -22.03 -20.37 -9.07
N LEU A 7 -23.08 -19.81 -8.46
CA LEU A 7 -23.00 -18.51 -7.80
C LEU A 7 -22.02 -18.54 -6.62
N GLN A 8 -22.03 -19.64 -5.86
CA GLN A 8 -21.12 -19.83 -4.71
C GLN A 8 -19.67 -19.95 -5.17
N PHE A 9 -19.39 -20.68 -6.26
CA PHE A 9 -18.04 -20.76 -6.83
C PHE A 9 -17.53 -19.42 -7.38
N MET A 10 -18.40 -18.62 -8.02
CA MET A 10 -18.02 -17.26 -8.44
C MET A 10 -17.70 -16.35 -7.26
N MET A 11 -18.48 -16.41 -6.18
CA MET A 11 -18.21 -15.64 -4.97
C MET A 11 -16.87 -16.01 -4.34
N VAL A 12 -16.55 -17.32 -4.27
CA VAL A 12 -15.26 -17.79 -3.75
C VAL A 12 -14.10 -17.33 -4.63
N LEU A 13 -14.24 -17.36 -5.97
CA LEU A 13 -13.22 -16.85 -6.89
C LEU A 13 -12.98 -15.34 -6.73
N LEU A 14 -14.05 -14.55 -6.55
CA LEU A 14 -13.97 -13.11 -6.32
C LEU A 14 -13.30 -12.77 -4.98
N LEU A 15 -13.64 -13.49 -3.91
CA LEU A 15 -13.06 -13.29 -2.58
C LEU A 15 -11.58 -13.75 -2.52
N GLN A 16 -11.21 -14.80 -3.26
CA GLN A 16 -9.82 -15.23 -3.34
C GLN A 16 -8.94 -14.24 -4.12
N GLN A 17 -9.46 -13.58 -5.15
CA GLN A 17 -8.75 -12.50 -5.83
C GLN A 17 -8.46 -11.33 -4.90
N GLU A 18 -9.35 -10.97 -3.97
CA GLU A 18 -9.09 -9.90 -3.01
C GLU A 18 -8.04 -10.28 -1.95
N ALA A 19 -7.98 -11.56 -1.54
CA ALA A 19 -7.09 -12.04 -0.48
C ALA A 19 -5.68 -12.44 -0.94
N THR A 20 -5.50 -12.86 -2.21
CA THR A 20 -4.17 -13.18 -2.78
C THR A 20 -3.49 -12.00 -3.47
N PHE A 21 -4.17 -10.86 -3.56
CA PHE A 21 -3.60 -9.61 -4.01
C PHE A 21 -2.75 -9.03 -2.88
N ALA A 22 -1.50 -9.48 -2.74
CA ALA A 22 -0.46 -8.53 -2.38
C ALA A 22 -0.59 -7.38 -3.39
N LYS A 23 -1.18 -6.28 -2.91
CA LYS A 23 -2.01 -5.38 -3.70
C LYS A 23 -1.17 -4.76 -4.80
N ARG A 24 -1.21 -5.28 -6.03
CA ARG A 24 -0.56 -4.65 -7.18
C ARG A 24 -1.23 -3.29 -7.37
N PHE A 25 -0.44 -2.23 -7.52
CA PHE A 25 -1.02 -0.89 -7.48
C PHE A 25 -0.21 0.12 -8.30
N GLY A 26 -0.83 1.28 -8.51
CA GLY A 26 -0.24 2.46 -9.10
C GLY A 26 -1.01 3.68 -8.61
N CYS A 27 -0.30 4.72 -8.19
CA CYS A 27 -0.93 5.90 -7.60
C CYS A 27 -1.13 7.04 -8.61
N GLN A 28 -0.28 7.10 -9.65
CA GLN A 28 -0.36 8.09 -10.71
C GLN A 28 -1.72 8.03 -11.43
N GLY A 29 -2.45 9.14 -11.41
CA GLY A 29 -3.79 9.25 -12.02
C GLY A 29 -4.92 8.59 -11.22
N HIS A 30 -4.61 7.78 -10.20
CA HIS A 30 -5.61 7.09 -9.38
C HIS A 30 -5.88 7.81 -8.07
N VAL A 31 -4.85 8.34 -7.40
CA VAL A 31 -4.99 9.12 -6.16
C VAL A 31 -4.58 10.57 -6.43
N LYS A 32 -5.54 11.48 -6.27
CA LYS A 32 -5.36 12.91 -6.56
C LYS A 32 -4.19 13.49 -5.75
N ASP A 33 -3.28 14.19 -6.44
CA ASP A 33 -2.10 14.86 -5.87
C ASP A 33 -1.10 13.93 -5.13
N LYS A 34 -1.21 12.60 -5.34
CA LYS A 34 -0.39 11.57 -4.69
C LYS A 34 0.13 10.53 -5.70
N PRO A 35 0.96 10.90 -6.69
CA PRO A 35 1.31 10.00 -7.79
C PRO A 35 2.30 8.88 -7.40
N ILE A 36 2.97 8.95 -6.24
CA ILE A 36 4.05 8.04 -5.89
C ILE A 36 3.55 6.82 -5.10
N SER A 37 3.86 5.64 -5.61
CA SER A 37 3.63 4.35 -4.94
C SER A 37 4.77 4.01 -3.98
N VAL A 38 4.43 3.82 -2.70
CA VAL A 38 5.39 3.47 -1.65
C VAL A 38 4.96 2.24 -0.84
N CYS A 39 5.94 1.56 -0.26
CA CYS A 39 5.76 0.49 0.72
C CYS A 39 6.26 0.95 2.09
N VAL A 40 5.49 0.64 3.12
CA VAL A 40 5.68 1.14 4.48
C VAL A 40 5.86 -0.01 5.46
N ALA A 41 6.85 0.10 6.34
CA ALA A 41 7.06 -0.75 7.50
C ALA A 41 6.82 0.08 8.77
N MET A 42 6.01 -0.44 9.70
CA MET A 42 5.88 0.18 11.01
C MET A 42 7.14 -0.15 11.82
N LEU A 43 7.83 0.86 12.33
CA LEU A 43 8.93 0.68 13.26
C LEU A 43 8.41 0.81 14.70
N THR A 44 9.13 0.22 15.65
CA THR A 44 8.87 0.40 17.08
C THR A 44 8.89 1.89 17.45
N PRO A 45 8.09 2.30 18.45
CA PRO A 45 7.98 3.71 18.80
C PRO A 45 9.32 4.30 19.22
N ASP A 46 9.63 5.47 18.66
CA ASP A 46 10.70 6.32 19.14
C ASP A 46 10.23 7.01 20.44
N PRO A 47 11.03 7.01 21.51
CA PRO A 47 10.64 7.55 22.80
C PRO A 47 10.43 9.08 22.77
N VAL A 48 10.89 9.79 21.73
CA VAL A 48 10.78 11.24 21.56
C VAL A 48 9.72 11.60 20.52
N GLU A 49 9.66 10.89 19.39
CA GLU A 49 8.78 11.22 18.26
C GLU A 49 7.51 10.36 18.16
N GLY A 50 7.38 9.32 18.98
CA GLY A 50 6.28 8.36 18.93
C GLY A 50 6.45 7.32 17.81
N PRO A 51 5.38 6.70 17.30
CA PRO A 51 5.49 5.66 16.28
C PRO A 51 6.13 6.21 14.99
N ILE A 52 7.23 5.58 14.58
CA ILE A 52 7.94 5.87 13.33
C ILE A 52 7.55 4.84 12.28
N VAL A 53 7.51 5.25 11.02
CA VAL A 53 7.38 4.35 9.88
C VAL A 53 8.58 4.49 8.97
N ASN A 54 9.05 3.38 8.43
CA ASN A 54 10.03 3.37 7.35
C ASN A 54 9.28 3.25 6.02
N VAL A 55 9.66 4.06 5.05
CA VAL A 55 9.02 4.16 3.75
C VAL A 55 10.06 3.92 2.66
N MET A 56 9.68 3.16 1.65
CA MET A 56 10.49 2.96 0.45
C MET A 56 9.63 3.06 -0.80
N THR A 57 10.22 3.44 -1.93
CA THR A 57 9.55 3.33 -3.23
C THR A 57 9.14 1.88 -3.43
N SER A 58 7.91 1.67 -3.88
CA SER A 58 7.44 0.32 -4.12
C SER A 58 8.26 -0.35 -5.21
N PRO A 59 8.68 -1.61 -5.02
CA PRO A 59 9.32 -2.38 -6.08
C PRO A 59 8.37 -2.56 -7.26
N TRP A 60 8.90 -2.41 -8.47
CA TRP A 60 8.16 -2.69 -9.70
C TRP A 60 8.17 -4.19 -10.01
N ASP A 61 7.00 -4.76 -10.29
CA ASP A 61 6.84 -6.12 -10.79
C ASP A 61 6.65 -6.11 -12.31
N ASN A 62 7.71 -6.49 -13.05
CA ASN A 62 7.70 -6.57 -14.51
C ASN A 62 6.69 -7.59 -15.07
N HIS A 63 6.38 -8.66 -14.35
CA HIS A 63 5.42 -9.66 -14.82
C HIS A 63 3.98 -9.15 -14.69
N ALA A 64 3.73 -8.37 -13.66
CA ALA A 64 2.42 -7.81 -13.36
C ALA A 64 2.17 -6.45 -14.04
N GLY A 65 3.22 -5.73 -14.41
CA GLY A 65 3.14 -4.35 -14.89
C GLY A 65 2.62 -3.40 -13.81
N ALA A 66 3.00 -3.62 -12.55
CA ALA A 66 2.49 -2.85 -11.40
C ALA A 66 3.47 -2.85 -10.23
N TYR A 67 3.27 -1.94 -9.26
CA TYR A 67 4.04 -1.94 -8.02
C TYR A 67 3.55 -3.01 -7.05
N ASP A 68 4.47 -3.65 -6.30
CA ASP A 68 4.13 -4.71 -5.34
C ASP A 68 5.05 -4.71 -4.10
N CYS A 69 4.45 -4.52 -2.93
CA CYS A 69 5.15 -4.54 -1.64
C CYS A 69 5.53 -5.96 -1.16
N SER A 70 5.00 -7.03 -1.76
CA SER A 70 5.44 -8.39 -1.47
C SER A 70 6.93 -8.57 -1.78
N ARG A 71 7.41 -7.87 -2.82
CA ARG A 71 8.79 -7.88 -3.31
C ARG A 71 9.74 -6.96 -2.53
N ALA A 72 9.22 -6.24 -1.53
CA ALA A 72 10.07 -5.40 -0.69
C ALA A 72 11.04 -6.28 0.15
N PRO A 73 12.33 -5.92 0.22
CA PRO A 73 13.38 -6.77 0.80
C PRO A 73 13.24 -6.99 2.31
N THR A 74 12.55 -6.10 3.03
CA THR A 74 12.38 -6.14 4.48
C THR A 74 11.01 -5.54 4.83
N GLY A 75 10.26 -6.08 5.80
CA GLY A 75 9.14 -5.49 6.59
C GLY A 75 8.06 -4.54 6.00
N HIS A 76 8.24 -4.02 4.79
CA HIS A 76 7.50 -2.94 4.15
C HIS A 76 6.36 -3.56 3.36
N LYS A 77 5.35 -4.04 4.07
CA LYS A 77 4.22 -4.75 3.46
C LYS A 77 3.00 -3.86 3.23
N ARG A 78 2.96 -2.65 3.80
CA ARG A 78 1.80 -1.76 3.68
C ARG A 78 1.96 -0.81 2.47
N PRO A 79 1.11 -0.93 1.43
CA PRO A 79 1.16 -0.01 0.29
C PRO A 79 0.52 1.33 0.66
N SER A 80 1.02 2.43 0.09
CA SER A 80 0.46 3.78 0.25
C SER A 80 0.76 4.65 -0.98
N CYS A 81 -0.04 5.71 -1.16
CA CYS A 81 0.12 6.71 -2.20
C CYS A 81 0.52 8.06 -1.61
N CYS A 82 1.59 8.66 -2.12
CA CYS A 82 2.24 9.82 -1.52
C CYS A 82 2.56 10.92 -2.56
N PRO A 83 2.73 12.20 -2.15
CA PRO A 83 3.00 13.32 -3.06
C PRO A 83 4.44 13.34 -3.55
N GLU A 84 4.69 14.07 -4.64
CA GLU A 84 5.99 14.18 -5.34
C GLU A 84 6.97 15.21 -4.75
N ALA A 85 6.62 15.93 -3.69
CA ALA A 85 7.39 17.10 -3.28
C ALA A 85 8.60 16.73 -2.41
N ASN A 86 9.74 16.51 -3.10
CA ASN A 86 11.13 16.39 -2.63
C ASN A 86 11.46 15.09 -1.92
N LYS A 87 12.53 14.36 -2.33
CA LYS A 87 13.49 13.50 -1.59
C LYS A 87 13.18 12.83 -0.22
N PHE A 88 12.02 12.99 0.40
CA PHE A 88 11.78 13.01 1.85
C PHE A 88 10.95 11.85 2.38
N MET A 89 10.57 10.90 1.54
CA MET A 89 9.71 9.78 1.95
C MET A 89 10.39 8.45 1.69
N LEU A 90 11.73 8.44 1.69
CA LEU A 90 12.55 7.25 1.67
C LEU A 90 13.36 7.21 2.97
N GLY A 91 13.18 6.16 3.76
CA GLY A 91 13.68 6.07 5.13
C GLY A 91 12.59 6.32 6.17
N SER A 92 13.00 6.76 7.36
CA SER A 92 12.12 6.91 8.52
C SER A 92 11.40 8.25 8.54
N MET A 93 10.10 8.24 8.84
CA MET A 93 9.30 9.42 9.16
C MET A 93 8.33 9.13 10.31
N SER A 94 7.81 10.17 10.97
CA SER A 94 6.76 9.97 11.97
C SER A 94 5.49 9.39 11.34
N ALA A 95 4.80 8.49 12.05
CA ALA A 95 3.52 7.96 11.59
C ALA A 95 2.46 9.07 11.41
N LYS A 96 2.58 10.18 12.16
CA LYS A 96 1.70 11.35 12.00
C LYS A 96 1.89 11.99 10.62
N GLU A 97 3.13 12.20 10.19
CA GLU A 97 3.42 12.79 8.89
C GLU A 97 3.00 11.85 7.75
N TRP A 98 3.30 10.55 7.88
CA TRP A 98 2.82 9.55 6.92
C TRP A 98 1.29 9.61 6.73
N LYS A 99 0.51 9.62 7.82
CA LYS A 99 -0.96 9.69 7.75
C LYS A 99 -1.49 10.99 7.17
N ARG A 100 -0.78 12.11 7.40
CA ARG A 100 -1.17 13.42 6.90
C ARG A 100 -0.89 13.54 5.40
N SER A 101 0.28 13.08 4.99
CA SER A 101 0.82 13.34 3.66
C SER A 101 0.49 12.25 2.65
N CYS A 102 0.32 10.99 3.09
CA CYS A 102 -0.03 9.87 2.23
C CYS A 102 -1.50 9.44 2.39
N LYS A 103 -1.94 8.59 1.46
CA LYS A 103 -3.26 7.95 1.44
C LYS A 103 -3.13 6.45 1.27
N ASN A 104 -4.20 5.73 1.58
CA ASN A 104 -4.37 4.36 1.11
C ASN A 104 -4.42 4.32 -0.43
N ILE A 105 -4.23 3.14 -1.00
CA ILE A 105 -4.22 2.97 -2.47
C ILE A 105 -5.56 3.32 -3.13
N ASP A 106 -6.66 3.31 -2.38
CA ASP A 106 -8.00 3.71 -2.83
C ASP A 106 -8.27 5.22 -2.64
N GLY A 107 -7.25 5.98 -2.21
CA GLY A 107 -7.33 7.42 -1.96
C GLY A 107 -7.89 7.82 -0.59
N THR A 108 -8.34 6.87 0.23
CA THR A 108 -8.86 7.16 1.57
C THR A 108 -7.75 7.53 2.57
N ASP A 109 -8.15 8.18 3.66
CA ASP A 109 -7.25 8.53 4.76
C ASP A 109 -6.69 7.29 5.46
N ILE A 110 -5.43 7.36 5.86
CA ILE A 110 -4.78 6.33 6.65
C ILE A 110 -5.21 6.48 8.11
N LYS A 111 -5.89 5.45 8.63
CA LYS A 111 -6.41 5.38 10.00
C LYS A 111 -5.62 4.37 10.84
N TYR A 112 -5.79 4.45 12.16
CA TYR A 112 -5.33 3.44 13.11
C TYR A 112 -6.25 2.23 13.12
#